data_AF-A0A962VKP5-F1
#
_entry.id   AF-A0A962VKP5-F1
#
_cell.length_a   1.000
_cell.length_b   1.000
_cell.length_c   1.000
_cell.angle_alpha   90.00
_cell.angle_beta   90.00
_cell.angle_gamma   90.00
#
_symmetry.space_group_name_H-M   'P 1'
#
loop_
_entity.id
_entity.type
_entity.pdbx_description
1 polymer ?
#
loop_
_entity_poly.entity_id
_entity_poly.type
_entity_poly.pdbx_seq_one_letter_code
_entity_poly.pdbx_strand_id
1 'polypeptide(L)'
;MQSTGKVFLVGAGPGDPDLLTVKALRLLQTADVVVFDRLVSPSILELIPEGVLRVSVGKASGRHSVPQDQINALLVELCVTDCGAPRKIVRLKGGDPFVFGRGSEEALHLREHGIEFEVVPGITAAAACSAYAGVPLTHRGLSHGVRLVTGHFLENKRLKLDWRALADPDSTIVVYMGLASLDRICTALANQGMDPATPAVAIQDG
;
A
#
# COMPACT_ATOMS: atom_id res chain seq x y z
N MET A 1 -26.54 23.00 9.19
CA MET A 1 -25.12 23.03 9.62
C MET A 1 -24.38 22.12 8.66
N GLN A 2 -23.25 22.57 8.10
CA GLN A 2 -22.37 21.68 7.33
C GLN A 2 -21.84 20.60 8.28
N SER A 3 -22.06 19.34 7.96
CA SER A 3 -21.53 18.20 8.72
C SER A 3 -20.33 17.63 7.96
N THR A 4 -19.18 17.60 8.60
CA THR A 4 -17.94 17.08 8.01
C THR A 4 -17.87 15.57 8.22
N GLY A 5 -17.65 14.82 7.15
CA GLY A 5 -17.39 13.38 7.21
C GLY A 5 -16.04 13.04 7.87
N LYS A 6 -15.82 11.75 8.10
CA LYS A 6 -14.55 11.18 8.61
C LYS A 6 -13.96 10.20 7.60
N VAL A 7 -12.65 10.27 7.40
CA VAL A 7 -11.91 9.38 6.50
C VAL A 7 -11.22 8.25 7.26
N PHE A 8 -11.33 7.03 6.76
CA PHE A 8 -10.57 5.89 7.25
C PHE A 8 -9.60 5.44 6.16
N LEU A 9 -8.30 5.58 6.40
CA LEU A 9 -7.24 5.06 5.54
C LEU A 9 -7.00 3.59 5.91
N VAL A 10 -7.56 2.66 5.14
CA VAL A 10 -7.66 1.24 5.51
C VAL A 10 -6.77 0.39 4.61
N GLY A 11 -5.91 -0.42 5.24
CA GLY A 11 -5.15 -1.46 4.55
C GLY A 11 -6.02 -2.66 4.22
N ALA A 12 -6.04 -3.04 2.95
CA ALA A 12 -6.80 -4.17 2.43
C ALA A 12 -6.08 -5.52 2.62
N GLY A 13 -4.79 -5.51 2.95
CA GLY A 13 -3.98 -6.72 2.82
C GLY A 13 -3.53 -6.95 1.37
N PRO A 14 -2.80 -8.04 1.11
CA PRO A 14 -2.14 -8.27 -0.18
C PRO A 14 -3.11 -8.72 -1.29
N GLY A 15 -4.27 -9.29 -0.93
CA GLY A 15 -5.32 -9.69 -1.88
C GLY A 15 -6.30 -10.70 -1.31
N ASP A 16 -5.84 -11.59 -0.42
CA ASP A 16 -6.69 -12.56 0.28
C ASP A 16 -7.66 -11.84 1.26
N PRO A 17 -9.00 -11.98 1.10
CA PRO A 17 -9.98 -11.41 2.01
C PRO A 17 -9.80 -11.82 3.48
N ASP A 18 -9.26 -13.01 3.74
CA ASP A 18 -9.06 -13.50 5.11
C ASP A 18 -7.89 -12.81 5.83
N LEU A 19 -7.07 -12.05 5.08
CA LEU A 19 -6.02 -11.20 5.62
C LEU A 19 -6.51 -9.78 5.95
N LEU A 20 -7.79 -9.46 5.71
CA LEU A 20 -8.39 -8.23 6.23
C LEU A 20 -8.39 -8.25 7.74
N THR A 21 -8.03 -7.11 8.35
CA THR A 21 -8.23 -6.96 9.78
C THR A 21 -9.74 -6.91 10.09
N VAL A 22 -10.13 -7.41 11.27
CA VAL A 22 -11.52 -7.34 11.75
C VAL A 22 -12.06 -5.90 11.69
N LYS A 23 -11.21 -4.91 11.96
CA LYS A 23 -11.55 -3.50 11.90
C LYS A 23 -11.77 -3.01 10.46
N ALA A 24 -10.93 -3.43 9.52
CA ALA A 24 -11.09 -3.12 8.09
C ALA A 24 -12.44 -3.64 7.58
N LEU A 25 -12.75 -4.91 7.83
CA LEU A 25 -14.02 -5.52 7.43
C LEU A 25 -15.21 -4.75 8.02
N ARG A 26 -15.22 -4.46 9.33
CA ARG A 26 -16.30 -3.71 9.98
C ARG A 26 -16.50 -2.31 9.38
N LEU A 27 -15.42 -1.63 9.00
CA LEU A 27 -15.50 -0.32 8.36
C LEU A 27 -16.07 -0.43 6.95
N LEU A 28 -15.66 -1.43 6.17
CA LEU A 28 -16.23 -1.68 4.84
C LEU A 28 -17.73 -1.95 4.88
N GLN A 29 -18.21 -2.68 5.89
CA GLN A 29 -19.64 -2.96 6.09
C GLN A 29 -20.48 -1.73 6.47
N THR A 30 -19.85 -0.65 6.95
CA THR A 30 -20.56 0.52 7.49
C THR A 30 -20.17 1.83 6.80
N ALA A 31 -19.42 1.75 5.70
CA ALA A 31 -18.99 2.90 4.92
C ALA A 31 -20.14 3.45 4.07
N ASP A 32 -20.20 4.77 3.93
CA ASP A 32 -21.09 5.42 2.96
C ASP A 32 -20.43 5.48 1.58
N VAL A 33 -19.10 5.64 1.56
CA VAL A 33 -18.29 5.72 0.34
C VAL A 33 -17.01 4.92 0.53
N VAL A 34 -16.63 4.12 -0.48
CA VAL A 34 -15.34 3.42 -0.56
C VAL A 34 -14.56 3.91 -1.76
N VAL A 35 -13.42 4.54 -1.50
CA VAL A 35 -12.44 4.97 -2.52
C VAL A 35 -11.30 3.96 -2.55
N PHE A 36 -11.04 3.32 -3.69
CA PHE A 36 -10.07 2.23 -3.78
C PHE A 36 -9.17 2.35 -5.01
N ASP A 37 -7.96 1.80 -4.90
CA ASP A 37 -7.03 1.69 -6.01
C ASP A 37 -7.03 0.28 -6.61
N ARG A 38 -6.28 0.11 -7.70
CA ARG A 38 -6.23 -1.14 -8.46
C ARG A 38 -5.62 -2.32 -7.69
N LEU A 39 -4.83 -2.07 -6.64
CA LEU A 39 -4.18 -3.14 -5.89
C LEU A 39 -5.14 -3.85 -4.93
N VAL A 40 -6.34 -3.32 -4.73
CA VAL A 40 -7.39 -4.01 -3.98
C VAL A 40 -7.98 -5.11 -4.85
N SER A 41 -7.99 -6.34 -4.34
CA SER A 41 -8.48 -7.52 -5.07
C SER A 41 -10.00 -7.45 -5.30
N PRO A 42 -10.51 -8.05 -6.40
CA PRO A 42 -11.95 -8.14 -6.65
C PRO A 42 -12.72 -8.80 -5.50
N SER A 43 -12.17 -9.86 -4.89
CA SER A 43 -12.80 -10.58 -3.78
C SER A 43 -12.96 -9.72 -2.52
N ILE A 44 -12.05 -8.77 -2.26
CA ILE A 44 -12.22 -7.79 -1.19
C ILE A 44 -13.30 -6.76 -1.55
N LEU A 45 -13.38 -6.33 -2.82
CA LEU A 45 -14.41 -5.39 -3.27
C LEU A 45 -15.83 -5.98 -3.23
N GLU A 46 -15.95 -7.30 -3.37
CA GLU A 46 -17.21 -8.04 -3.21
C GLU A 46 -17.76 -8.00 -1.78
N LEU A 47 -16.91 -7.77 -0.78
CA LEU A 47 -17.34 -7.60 0.61
C LEU A 47 -18.05 -6.27 0.86
N ILE A 48 -17.95 -5.30 -0.05
CA ILE A 48 -18.60 -3.99 0.11
C ILE A 48 -20.11 -4.16 -0.12
N PRO A 49 -20.98 -3.78 0.83
CA PRO A 49 -22.43 -3.94 0.67
C PRO A 49 -22.99 -3.27 -0.60
N GLU A 50 -24.10 -3.81 -1.08
CA GLU A 50 -24.89 -3.17 -2.14
C GLU A 50 -25.41 -1.81 -1.65
N GLY A 51 -25.33 -0.78 -2.49
CA GLY A 51 -25.76 0.59 -2.16
C GLY A 51 -24.65 1.51 -1.63
N VAL A 52 -23.49 0.99 -1.25
CA VAL A 52 -22.32 1.82 -0.91
C VAL A 52 -21.72 2.41 -2.18
N LEU A 53 -21.43 3.72 -2.18
CA LEU A 53 -20.80 4.37 -3.32
C LEU A 53 -19.34 3.91 -3.46
N ARG A 54 -18.98 3.38 -4.64
CA ARG A 54 -17.64 2.88 -4.94
C ARG A 54 -16.94 3.79 -5.93
N VAL A 55 -15.75 4.29 -5.57
CA VAL A 55 -14.95 5.20 -6.40
C VAL A 55 -13.58 4.59 -6.66
N SER A 56 -13.30 4.26 -7.93
CA SER A 56 -12.00 3.73 -8.34
C SER A 56 -11.05 4.87 -8.74
N VAL A 57 -9.85 4.91 -8.14
CA VAL A 57 -8.82 5.93 -8.41
C VAL A 57 -7.53 5.34 -9.04
N GLY A 58 -7.55 4.05 -9.41
CA GLY A 58 -6.41 3.35 -10.00
C GLY A 58 -6.29 3.46 -11.53
N LYS A 59 -5.12 3.11 -12.08
CA LYS A 59 -4.86 3.03 -13.54
C LYS A 59 -5.73 1.97 -14.22
N ALA A 60 -6.77 2.40 -14.95
CA ALA A 60 -7.37 1.58 -16.00
C ALA A 60 -6.42 1.52 -17.21
N SER A 61 -6.24 0.34 -17.80
CA SER A 61 -5.43 0.15 -19.01
C SER A 61 -5.88 1.14 -20.10
N GLY A 62 -4.98 2.06 -20.49
CA GLY A 62 -5.26 3.10 -21.50
C GLY A 62 -5.71 4.48 -21.00
N ARG A 63 -5.85 4.70 -19.67
CA ARG A 63 -6.10 6.03 -19.09
C ARG A 63 -4.95 6.48 -18.19
N HIS A 64 -4.69 7.79 -18.19
CA HIS A 64 -3.74 8.41 -17.26
C HIS A 64 -4.19 8.15 -15.82
N SER A 65 -3.25 7.76 -14.95
CA SER A 65 -3.50 7.60 -13.50
C SER A 65 -4.06 8.91 -12.95
N VAL A 66 -5.04 8.82 -12.03
CA VAL A 66 -5.41 9.99 -11.22
C VAL A 66 -4.16 10.43 -10.45
N PRO A 67 -3.68 11.67 -10.63
CA PRO A 67 -2.57 12.21 -9.84
C PRO A 67 -2.92 12.18 -8.35
N GLN A 68 -1.93 11.97 -7.48
CA GLN A 68 -2.18 11.85 -6.04
C GLN A 68 -2.89 13.07 -5.46
N ASP A 69 -2.54 14.27 -5.91
CA ASP A 69 -3.17 15.50 -5.42
C ASP A 69 -4.67 15.54 -5.72
N GLN A 70 -5.11 14.92 -6.83
CA GLN A 70 -6.54 14.79 -7.15
C GLN A 70 -7.23 13.75 -6.27
N ILE A 71 -6.54 12.66 -5.91
CA ILE A 71 -7.06 11.68 -4.93
C ILE A 71 -7.22 12.36 -3.57
N ASN A 72 -6.22 13.15 -3.16
CA ASN A 72 -6.23 13.87 -1.90
C ASN A 72 -7.40 14.88 -1.85
N ALA A 73 -7.58 15.67 -2.90
CA ALA A 73 -8.69 16.62 -3.02
C ALA A 73 -10.05 15.91 -3.01
N LEU A 74 -10.18 14.79 -3.73
CA LEU A 74 -11.40 13.98 -3.75
C LEU A 74 -11.80 13.51 -2.34
N LEU A 75 -10.84 13.08 -1.51
CA LEU A 75 -11.16 12.63 -0.15
C LEU A 75 -11.73 13.78 0.70
N VAL A 76 -11.22 15.00 0.54
CA VAL A 76 -11.75 16.20 1.22
C VAL A 76 -13.14 16.53 0.68
N GLU A 77 -13.32 16.53 -0.65
CA GLU A 77 -14.60 16.81 -1.30
C GLU A 77 -15.70 15.84 -0.83
N LEU A 78 -15.40 14.54 -0.74
CA LEU A 78 -16.35 13.52 -0.27
C LEU A 78 -16.81 13.73 1.17
N CYS A 79 -16.02 14.43 2.00
CA CYS A 79 -16.36 14.76 3.38
C CYS A 79 -17.29 15.96 3.51
N VAL A 80 -17.35 16.85 2.50
CA VAL A 80 -18.20 18.04 2.52
C VAL A 80 -19.56 17.69 1.91
N THR A 81 -20.63 17.80 2.69
CA THR A 81 -21.98 17.45 2.23
C THR A 81 -23.03 18.43 2.72
N ASP A 82 -23.99 18.74 1.85
CA ASP A 82 -25.12 19.61 2.17
C ASP A 82 -26.29 18.85 2.83
N CYS A 83 -26.18 17.53 2.95
CA CYS A 83 -27.26 16.62 3.38
C CYS A 83 -27.41 16.51 4.92
N GLY A 84 -26.55 17.19 5.69
CA GLY A 84 -26.65 17.33 7.16
C GLY A 84 -26.19 16.13 8.00
N ALA A 85 -25.92 14.97 7.40
CA ALA A 85 -25.32 13.82 8.09
C ALA A 85 -23.84 13.64 7.66
N PRO A 86 -22.91 13.43 8.62
CA PRO A 86 -21.50 13.18 8.32
C PRO A 86 -21.34 11.81 7.66
N ARG A 87 -20.60 11.75 6.55
CA ARG A 87 -20.29 10.48 5.86
C ARG A 87 -19.07 9.79 6.48
N LYS A 88 -19.05 8.47 6.41
CA LYS A 88 -17.89 7.60 6.63
C LYS A 88 -17.28 7.25 5.28
N ILE A 89 -16.09 7.78 5.02
CA ILE A 89 -15.35 7.55 3.79
C ILE A 89 -14.25 6.53 4.10
N VAL A 90 -14.22 5.40 3.41
CA VAL A 90 -13.11 4.45 3.48
C VAL A 90 -12.22 4.64 2.27
N ARG A 91 -10.97 5.05 2.47
CA ARG A 91 -9.89 4.97 1.48
C ARG A 91 -9.21 3.61 1.63
N LEU A 92 -9.63 2.64 0.82
CA LEU A 92 -9.13 1.28 0.84
C LEU A 92 -7.87 1.18 -0.04
N LYS A 93 -6.78 0.67 0.52
CA LYS A 93 -5.44 0.63 -0.11
C LYS A 93 -4.89 -0.79 -0.08
N GLY A 94 -4.32 -1.27 -1.18
CA GLY A 94 -3.63 -2.56 -1.20
C GLY A 94 -2.49 -2.61 -0.17
N GLY A 95 -2.35 -3.75 0.52
CA GLY A 95 -1.37 -3.96 1.57
C GLY A 95 -1.65 -3.12 2.82
N ASP A 96 -0.63 -2.36 3.25
CA ASP A 96 -0.69 -1.44 4.37
C ASP A 96 -0.64 0.03 3.88
N PRO A 97 -1.44 0.96 4.45
CA PRO A 97 -1.48 2.35 3.99
C PRO A 97 -0.12 3.07 4.02
N PHE A 98 0.75 2.71 4.97
CA PHE A 98 2.00 3.41 5.25
C PHE A 98 3.25 2.67 4.76
N VAL A 99 3.13 1.44 4.24
CA VAL A 99 4.23 0.75 3.56
C VAL A 99 4.14 0.98 2.06
N PHE A 100 4.87 1.99 1.56
CA PHE A 100 4.90 2.41 0.15
C PHE A 100 3.52 2.74 -0.47
N GLY A 101 2.48 2.89 0.36
CA GLY A 101 1.12 3.15 -0.08
C GLY A 101 0.77 4.63 -0.23
N ARG A 102 1.66 5.57 0.12
CA ARG A 102 1.41 7.03 0.14
C ARG A 102 0.30 7.48 1.08
N GLY A 103 -0.15 6.62 2.01
CA GLY A 103 -1.20 6.98 2.97
C GLY A 103 -0.81 8.17 3.86
N SER A 104 0.48 8.41 4.09
CA SER A 104 0.95 9.57 4.86
C SER A 104 0.71 10.90 4.14
N GLU A 105 0.77 10.92 2.80
CA GLU A 105 0.46 12.11 2.00
C GLU A 105 -1.05 12.42 2.07
N GLU A 106 -1.89 11.38 1.93
CA GLU A 106 -3.35 11.47 2.09
C GLU A 106 -3.71 11.98 3.50
N ALA A 107 -3.11 11.41 4.54
CA ALA A 107 -3.31 11.80 5.94
C ALA A 107 -2.90 13.27 6.22
N LEU A 108 -1.75 13.69 5.68
CA LEU A 108 -1.27 15.06 5.81
C LEU A 108 -2.26 16.04 5.19
N HIS A 109 -2.73 15.77 3.98
CA HIS A 109 -3.67 16.63 3.28
C HIS A 109 -5.01 16.74 4.01
N LEU A 110 -5.54 15.62 4.53
CA LEU A 110 -6.76 15.62 5.34
C LEU A 110 -6.61 16.49 6.59
N ARG A 111 -5.48 16.37 7.29
CA ARG A 111 -5.16 17.19 8.47
C ARG A 111 -5.10 18.67 8.13
N GLU A 112 -4.47 19.04 7.02
CA GLU A 112 -4.36 20.44 6.56
C GLU A 112 -5.72 21.07 6.26
N HIS A 113 -6.72 20.25 5.90
CA HIS A 113 -8.10 20.69 5.65
C HIS A 113 -9.02 20.50 6.86
N GLY A 114 -8.48 20.16 8.03
CA GLY A 114 -9.27 19.96 9.26
C GLY A 114 -10.22 18.76 9.20
N ILE A 115 -9.97 17.79 8.31
CA ILE A 115 -10.77 16.57 8.20
C ILE A 115 -10.26 15.53 9.20
N GLU A 116 -11.16 15.02 10.03
CA GLU A 116 -10.82 13.90 10.91
C GLU A 116 -10.53 12.65 10.10
N PHE A 117 -9.47 11.95 10.48
CA PHE A 117 -9.13 10.69 9.86
C PHE A 117 -8.59 9.67 10.85
N GLU A 118 -8.58 8.42 10.42
CA GLU A 118 -8.05 7.31 11.19
C GLU A 118 -7.34 6.32 10.25
N VAL A 119 -6.18 5.83 10.68
CA VAL A 119 -5.42 4.84 9.93
C VAL A 119 -5.71 3.46 10.50
N VAL A 120 -6.10 2.53 9.64
CA VAL A 120 -6.28 1.12 9.98
C VAL A 120 -5.21 0.32 9.23
N PRO A 121 -4.24 -0.29 9.95
CA PRO A 121 -3.16 -1.01 9.31
C PRO A 121 -3.70 -2.24 8.57
N GLY A 122 -2.92 -2.68 7.58
CA GLY A 122 -3.17 -3.91 6.82
C GLY A 122 -1.96 -4.82 6.82
N ILE A 123 -2.15 -6.07 6.39
CA ILE A 123 -1.02 -6.98 6.18
C ILE A 123 -0.26 -6.52 4.94
N THR A 124 0.99 -6.12 5.10
CA THR A 124 1.83 -5.69 3.97
C THR A 124 2.28 -6.90 3.14
N ALA A 125 2.50 -6.69 1.84
CA ALA A 125 2.87 -7.76 0.91
C ALA A 125 4.12 -8.54 1.37
N ALA A 126 5.12 -7.87 1.95
CA ALA A 126 6.32 -8.54 2.47
C ALA A 126 5.98 -9.64 3.48
N ALA A 127 5.08 -9.38 4.43
CA ALA A 127 4.72 -10.33 5.47
C ALA A 127 3.88 -11.49 4.90
N ALA A 128 2.89 -11.18 4.07
CA ALA A 128 2.01 -12.19 3.49
C ALA A 128 2.72 -13.08 2.48
N CYS A 129 3.38 -12.49 1.47
CA CYS A 129 4.12 -13.25 0.46
C CYS A 129 5.18 -14.15 1.10
N SER A 130 5.88 -13.64 2.13
CA SER A 130 6.83 -14.43 2.92
C SER A 130 6.19 -15.68 3.53
N ALA A 131 5.04 -15.51 4.19
CA ALA A 131 4.34 -16.61 4.83
C ALA A 131 3.78 -17.61 3.79
N TYR A 132 3.13 -17.12 2.73
CA TYR A 132 2.45 -17.93 1.72
C TYR A 132 3.46 -18.69 0.84
N ALA A 133 4.65 -18.15 0.61
CA ALA A 133 5.73 -18.82 -0.11
C ALA A 133 6.59 -19.73 0.78
N GLY A 134 6.38 -19.74 2.10
CA GLY A 134 7.23 -20.50 3.04
C GLY A 134 8.66 -19.96 3.17
N VAL A 135 8.86 -18.66 2.90
CA VAL A 135 10.16 -17.99 2.96
C VAL A 135 10.14 -16.95 4.07
N PRO A 136 10.49 -17.29 5.33
CA PRO A 136 10.37 -16.37 6.45
C PRO A 136 11.30 -15.16 6.30
N LEU A 137 10.81 -13.96 6.61
CA LEU A 137 11.61 -12.72 6.54
C LEU A 137 12.78 -12.69 7.53
N THR A 138 12.69 -13.45 8.62
CA THR A 138 13.79 -13.59 9.58
C THR A 138 13.93 -15.04 9.99
N HIS A 139 15.16 -15.45 10.26
CA HIS A 139 15.44 -16.76 10.81
C HIS A 139 16.74 -16.69 11.62
N ARG A 140 16.72 -17.28 12.83
CA ARG A 140 17.89 -17.24 13.72
C ARG A 140 19.09 -17.90 13.04
N GLY A 141 20.20 -17.17 12.96
CA GLY A 141 21.42 -17.65 12.31
C GLY A 141 21.42 -17.50 10.79
N LEU A 142 20.39 -16.91 10.19
CA LEU A 142 20.37 -16.54 8.76
C LEU A 142 20.12 -15.04 8.55
N SER A 143 19.20 -14.44 9.29
CA SER A 143 18.84 -13.02 9.13
C SER A 143 18.40 -12.40 10.45
N HIS A 144 19.06 -11.29 10.82
CA HIS A 144 18.78 -10.51 12.02
C HIS A 144 18.01 -9.22 11.74
N GLY A 145 17.76 -8.90 10.47
CA GLY A 145 17.08 -7.68 10.06
C GLY A 145 16.37 -7.81 8.73
N VAL A 146 15.31 -7.02 8.56
CA VAL A 146 14.54 -6.95 7.31
C VAL A 146 14.61 -5.54 6.77
N ARG A 147 14.89 -5.39 5.48
CA ARG A 147 14.93 -4.09 4.78
C ARG A 147 13.84 -4.05 3.73
N LEU A 148 12.81 -3.26 3.97
CA LEU A 148 11.77 -2.98 2.97
C LEU A 148 12.21 -1.78 2.13
N VAL A 149 12.38 -1.97 0.82
CA VAL A 149 12.80 -0.91 -0.10
C VAL A 149 11.90 -0.85 -1.32
N THR A 150 11.84 0.32 -1.96
CA THR A 150 11.20 0.47 -3.27
C THR A 150 12.25 0.43 -4.38
N GLY A 151 11.97 -0.38 -5.41
CA GLY A 151 12.72 -0.42 -6.66
C GLY A 151 12.16 0.48 -7.75
N HIS A 152 11.17 1.34 -7.43
CA HIS A 152 10.59 2.26 -8.40
C HIS A 152 11.54 3.44 -8.68
N PHE A 153 11.96 3.58 -9.93
CA PHE A 153 12.66 4.77 -10.40
C PHE A 153 11.65 5.88 -10.66
N LEU A 154 11.82 7.04 -10.01
CA LEU A 154 11.34 8.28 -10.62
C LEU A 154 12.06 8.42 -11.97
N GLU A 155 11.30 8.55 -13.06
CA GLU A 155 11.83 8.63 -14.43
C GLU A 155 13.04 9.59 -14.48
N ASN A 156 14.13 9.13 -15.09
CA ASN A 156 15.41 9.85 -15.24
C ASN A 156 16.21 10.14 -13.97
N LYS A 157 15.82 9.62 -12.79
CA LYS A 157 16.64 9.71 -11.56
C LYS A 157 17.22 8.35 -11.16
N ARG A 158 18.49 8.35 -10.70
CA ARG A 158 19.10 7.17 -10.08
C ARG A 158 18.35 6.85 -8.79
N LEU A 159 18.07 5.57 -8.53
CA LEU A 159 17.58 5.11 -7.25
C LEU A 159 18.67 5.37 -6.21
N LYS A 160 18.42 6.34 -5.33
CA LYS A 160 19.34 6.73 -4.25
C LYS A 160 19.09 5.84 -3.05
N LEU A 161 19.41 4.55 -3.18
CA LEU A 161 19.49 3.65 -2.03
C LEU A 161 20.93 3.58 -1.54
N ASP A 162 21.07 3.32 -0.25
CA ASP A 162 22.36 2.91 0.31
C ASP A 162 22.59 1.44 -0.05
N TRP A 163 23.14 1.22 -1.24
CA TRP A 163 23.42 -0.11 -1.77
C TRP A 163 24.39 -0.90 -0.89
N ARG A 164 25.32 -0.20 -0.22
CA ARG A 164 26.27 -0.83 0.70
C ARG A 164 25.54 -1.36 1.93
N ALA A 165 24.65 -0.56 2.51
CA ALA A 165 23.84 -1.01 3.63
C ALA A 165 22.90 -2.15 3.22
N LEU A 166 22.39 -2.16 1.98
CA LEU A 166 21.52 -3.24 1.51
C LEU A 166 22.27 -4.55 1.27
N ALA A 167 23.53 -4.52 0.84
CA ALA A 167 24.34 -5.72 0.56
C ALA A 167 24.82 -6.47 1.81
N ASP A 168 24.26 -6.19 2.99
CA ASP A 168 24.64 -6.87 4.22
C ASP A 168 24.06 -8.30 4.28
N PRO A 169 24.94 -9.32 4.43
CA PRO A 169 24.60 -10.73 4.31
C PRO A 169 23.70 -11.24 5.46
N ASP A 170 23.64 -10.53 6.58
CA ASP A 170 22.87 -10.94 7.76
C ASP A 170 21.44 -10.37 7.74
N SER A 171 20.95 -10.01 6.55
CA SER A 171 19.65 -9.35 6.37
C SER A 171 18.83 -9.94 5.23
N THR A 172 17.52 -9.78 5.32
CA THR A 172 16.59 -10.05 4.23
C THR A 172 16.14 -8.76 3.59
N ILE A 173 16.38 -8.61 2.28
CA ILE A 173 15.93 -7.46 1.49
C ILE A 173 14.60 -7.80 0.82
N VAL A 174 13.58 -6.97 1.01
CA VAL A 174 12.31 -7.07 0.30
C VAL A 174 12.13 -5.84 -0.59
N VAL A 175 12.08 -6.07 -1.90
CA VAL A 175 11.99 -4.99 -2.89
C VAL A 175 10.58 -4.90 -3.45
N TYR A 176 9.89 -3.81 -3.12
CA TYR A 176 8.60 -3.44 -3.71
C TYR A 176 8.79 -2.75 -5.05
N MET A 177 7.86 -2.95 -5.99
CA MET A 177 7.87 -2.25 -7.29
C MET A 177 9.22 -2.38 -8.04
N GLY A 178 9.94 -3.49 -7.83
CA GLY A 178 11.31 -3.68 -8.32
C GLY A 178 11.43 -4.42 -9.65
N LEU A 179 10.35 -5.01 -10.17
CA LEU A 179 10.41 -5.94 -11.30
C LEU A 179 11.01 -5.31 -12.57
N ALA A 180 10.57 -4.10 -12.94
CA ALA A 180 11.12 -3.36 -14.09
C ALA A 180 12.58 -2.90 -13.89
N SER A 181 13.09 -3.06 -12.68
CA SER A 181 14.36 -2.52 -12.19
C SER A 181 15.33 -3.62 -11.77
N LEU A 182 14.95 -4.89 -11.96
CA LEU A 182 15.59 -6.06 -11.35
C LEU A 182 17.08 -6.14 -11.70
N ASP A 183 17.43 -6.07 -12.98
CA ASP A 183 18.83 -6.13 -13.45
C ASP A 183 19.70 -5.05 -12.80
N ARG A 184 19.15 -3.85 -12.65
CA ARG A 184 19.86 -2.70 -12.05
C ARG A 184 20.06 -2.90 -10.54
N ILE A 185 19.05 -3.45 -9.86
CA ILE A 185 19.12 -3.77 -8.43
C ILE A 185 20.18 -4.86 -8.19
N CYS A 186 20.12 -5.97 -8.92
CA CYS A 186 21.09 -7.07 -8.82
C CYS A 186 22.52 -6.59 -9.10
N THR A 187 22.71 -5.81 -10.17
CA THR A 187 24.02 -5.24 -10.51
C THR A 187 24.54 -4.32 -9.40
N ALA A 188 23.68 -3.47 -8.82
CA ALA A 188 24.09 -2.55 -7.76
C ALA A 188 24.49 -3.30 -6.47
N LEU A 189 23.76 -4.35 -6.10
CA LEU A 189 24.07 -5.18 -4.93
C LEU A 189 25.37 -5.98 -5.13
N ALA A 190 25.55 -6.60 -6.30
CA ALA A 190 26.78 -7.34 -6.63
C ALA A 190 28.01 -6.42 -6.59
N ASN A 191 27.89 -5.19 -7.10
CA ASN A 191 28.96 -4.19 -7.04
C ASN A 191 29.32 -3.74 -5.60
N GLN A 192 28.45 -4.01 -4.62
CA GLN A 192 28.71 -3.75 -3.19
C GLN A 192 29.16 -5.02 -2.43
N GLY A 193 29.41 -6.12 -3.14
CA GLY A 193 29.94 -7.35 -2.56
C GLY A 193 28.89 -8.37 -2.13
N MET A 194 27.61 -8.19 -2.50
CA MET A 194 26.63 -9.27 -2.33
C MET A 194 27.03 -10.46 -3.21
N ASP A 195 27.07 -11.66 -2.62
CA ASP A 195 27.41 -12.90 -3.32
C ASP A 195 26.38 -13.17 -4.44
N PRO A 196 26.79 -13.37 -5.71
CA PRO A 196 25.92 -13.78 -6.79
C PRO A 196 25.14 -15.08 -6.54
N ALA A 197 25.59 -15.92 -5.59
CA ALA A 197 24.90 -17.14 -5.16
C ALA A 197 23.83 -16.90 -4.07
N THR A 198 23.64 -15.65 -3.61
CA THR A 198 22.62 -15.30 -2.61
C THR A 198 21.24 -15.76 -3.09
N PRO A 199 20.50 -16.58 -2.31
CA PRO A 199 19.16 -17.03 -2.70
C PRO A 199 18.19 -15.86 -2.88
N ALA A 200 17.41 -15.90 -3.96
CA ALA A 200 16.39 -14.90 -4.27
C ALA A 200 15.11 -15.56 -4.79
N VAL A 201 13.97 -14.93 -4.53
CA VAL A 201 12.65 -15.35 -5.03
C VAL A 201 11.85 -14.12 -5.47
N ALA A 202 11.13 -14.24 -6.57
CA ALA A 202 10.16 -13.25 -7.02
C ALA A 202 8.75 -13.82 -6.83
N ILE A 203 7.89 -13.08 -6.12
CA ILE A 203 6.52 -13.49 -5.81
C ILE A 203 5.58 -12.50 -6.49
N GLN A 204 4.64 -13.03 -7.27
CA GLN A 204 3.59 -12.27 -7.94
C GLN A 204 2.24 -12.73 -7.39
N ASP A 205 1.30 -11.79 -7.24
CA ASP A 205 -0.08 -12.07 -6.79
C ASP A 205 -0.14 -12.82 -5.44
N GLY A 206 0.74 -12.42 -4.50
CA GLY A 206 0.76 -12.95 -3.13
C GLY A 206 -0.11 -12.18 -2.15
#